data_AF-N4WY52-F1
#
_entry.id   AF-N4WY52-F1
#
_cell.length_a   1.000
_cell.length_b   1.000
_cell.length_c   1.000
_cell.angle_alpha   90.00
_cell.angle_beta   90.00
_cell.angle_gamma   90.00
#
_symmetry.space_group_name_H-M   'P 1'
#
loop_
_entity.id
_entity.type
_entity.pdbx_description
1 polymer ?
#
loop_
_entity_poly.entity_id
_entity_poly.type
_entity_poly.pdbx_seq_one_letter_code
_entity_poly.pdbx_strand_id
1 'polypeptide(L)'
;MRKQANLWSFYFILVCLGLASYKLYSNLNNTWLVAPPNYILLLLSVTTLILSITGLQDRQKMRDKLRGWLTILLSSLTCIGIMLVLSFTSMFSIGTEEYIKTVNSPNNSHTIDFYHFDAGAAGSFGIRGERKGPLWFKKRMYYEENVEQVEVEWLGNDRIVINDHHLNLSEHDTYGYRK
;
A
#
# COMPACT_ATOMS: atom_id res chain seq x y z
N MET A 1 8.07 33.41 4.38
CA MET A 1 8.32 32.13 3.66
C MET A 1 8.89 31.02 4.57
N ARG A 2 10.10 31.15 5.15
CA ARG A 2 10.69 30.09 6.02
C ARG A 2 9.86 29.66 7.23
N LYS A 3 9.07 30.57 7.82
CA LYS A 3 8.19 30.23 8.96
C LYS A 3 7.08 29.25 8.59
N GLN A 4 6.44 29.49 7.45
CA GLN A 4 5.36 28.67 6.91
C GLN A 4 5.87 27.29 6.45
N ALA A 5 7.07 27.23 5.86
CA ALA A 5 7.65 25.97 5.37
C ALA A 5 7.76 24.86 6.43
N ASN A 6 8.19 25.17 7.66
CA ASN A 6 8.26 24.18 8.76
C ASN A 6 6.87 23.70 9.20
N LEU A 7 5.89 24.60 9.20
CA LEU A 7 4.53 24.26 9.58
C LEU A 7 3.91 23.35 8.52
N TRP A 8 4.12 23.65 7.24
CA TRP A 8 3.76 22.77 6.14
C TRP A 8 4.50 21.42 6.21
N SER A 9 5.82 21.41 6.44
CA SER A 9 6.58 20.15 6.56
C SER A 9 6.09 19.29 7.73
N PHE A 10 5.68 19.92 8.83
CA PHE A 10 5.09 19.22 9.97
C PHE A 10 3.75 18.58 9.62
N TYR A 11 2.86 19.29 8.91
CA TYR A 11 1.61 18.68 8.46
C TYR A 11 1.84 17.59 7.43
N PHE A 12 2.77 17.78 6.50
CA PHE A 12 3.11 16.77 5.51
C PHE A 12 3.62 15.48 6.15
N ILE A 13 4.49 15.55 7.16
CA ILE A 13 4.97 14.33 7.83
C ILE A 13 3.83 13.61 8.58
N LEU A 14 2.89 14.34 9.18
CA LEU A 14 1.72 13.74 9.82
C LEU A 14 0.82 13.02 8.80
N VAL A 15 0.62 13.61 7.62
CA VAL A 15 -0.12 12.96 6.52
C VAL A 15 0.61 11.71 6.04
N CYS A 16 1.92 11.77 5.83
CA CYS A 16 2.72 10.60 5.44
C CYS A 16 2.61 9.46 6.46
N LEU A 17 2.69 9.77 7.75
CA LEU A 17 2.48 8.78 8.80
C LEU A 17 1.07 8.22 8.81
N GLY A 18 0.05 9.07 8.67
CA GLY A 18 -1.33 8.61 8.58
C GLY A 18 -1.53 7.62 7.43
N LEU A 19 -0.96 7.90 6.26
CA LEU A 19 -0.99 6.99 5.11
C LEU A 19 -0.21 5.70 5.35
N ALA A 20 0.97 5.78 5.97
CA ALA A 20 1.78 4.60 6.30
C ALA A 20 1.09 3.70 7.34
N SER A 21 0.52 4.29 8.38
CA SER A 21 -0.27 3.58 9.40
C SER A 21 -1.53 2.97 8.79
N TYR A 22 -2.24 3.69 7.93
CA TYR A 22 -3.41 3.16 7.22
C TYR A 22 -3.04 1.99 6.31
N LYS A 23 -1.90 2.08 5.60
CA LYS A 23 -1.39 0.97 4.79
C LYS A 23 -1.16 -0.29 5.62
N LEU A 24 -0.52 -0.14 6.79
CA LEU A 24 -0.29 -1.26 7.70
C LEU A 24 -1.62 -1.84 8.19
N TYR A 25 -2.55 -0.98 8.64
CA TYR A 25 -3.89 -1.38 9.04
C TYR A 25 -4.63 -2.13 7.92
N SER A 26 -4.57 -1.62 6.70
CA SER A 26 -5.25 -2.20 5.54
C SER A 26 -4.67 -3.56 5.15
N ASN A 27 -3.36 -3.76 5.28
CA ASN A 27 -2.74 -5.05 5.03
C ASN A 27 -3.13 -6.09 6.09
N LEU A 28 -3.31 -5.68 7.35
CA LEU A 28 -3.71 -6.60 8.43
C LEU A 28 -5.18 -7.00 8.34
N ASN A 29 -6.06 -6.07 7.93
CA ASN A 29 -7.51 -6.28 7.93
C ASN A 29 -8.10 -6.54 6.53
N ASN A 30 -7.25 -6.66 5.50
CA ASN A 30 -7.66 -6.87 4.10
C ASN A 30 -8.69 -5.84 3.59
N THR A 31 -8.61 -4.61 4.08
CA THR A 31 -9.45 -3.50 3.60
C THR A 31 -8.87 -2.89 2.33
N TRP A 32 -9.53 -1.86 1.80
CA TRP A 32 -8.99 -1.07 0.70
C TRP A 32 -7.63 -0.46 1.07
N LEU A 33 -6.62 -0.73 0.27
CA LEU A 33 -5.33 -0.08 0.34
C LEU A 33 -5.43 1.28 -0.36
N VAL A 34 -5.40 2.35 0.42
CA VAL A 34 -5.56 3.75 -0.02
C VAL A 34 -4.23 4.52 0.09
N ALA A 35 -3.11 3.80 0.15
CA ALA A 35 -1.79 4.40 0.28
C ALA A 35 -1.02 4.36 -1.03
N PRO A 36 -0.28 5.43 -1.38
CA PRO A 36 0.57 5.41 -2.56
C PRO A 36 1.71 4.39 -2.41
N PRO A 37 2.37 4.03 -3.52
CA PRO A 37 3.53 3.16 -3.49
C PRO A 37 4.64 3.65 -2.55
N ASN A 38 5.42 2.72 -2.00
CA ASN A 38 6.46 2.99 -1.00
C ASN A 38 7.47 4.04 -1.47
N TYR A 39 7.84 4.05 -2.75
CA TYR A 39 8.78 5.03 -3.30
C TYR A 39 8.22 6.46 -3.31
N ILE A 40 6.89 6.65 -3.47
CA ILE A 40 6.26 7.97 -3.39
C ILE A 40 6.30 8.47 -1.95
N LEU A 41 5.97 7.60 -0.98
CA LEU A 41 6.06 7.93 0.45
C LEU A 41 7.51 8.25 0.85
N LEU A 42 8.49 7.53 0.31
CA LEU A 42 9.90 7.82 0.53
C LEU A 42 10.27 9.20 0.01
N LEU A 43 9.92 9.52 -1.24
CA LEU A 43 10.20 10.83 -1.84
C LEU A 43 9.57 11.96 -1.03
N LEU A 44 8.30 11.82 -0.63
CA LEU A 44 7.64 12.78 0.25
C LEU A 44 8.38 12.92 1.58
N SER A 45 8.78 11.82 2.24
CA SER A 45 9.53 11.90 3.49
C SER A 45 10.86 12.64 3.35
N VAL A 46 11.62 12.40 2.28
CA VAL A 46 12.90 13.08 2.00
C VAL A 46 12.69 14.56 1.76
N THR A 47 11.68 14.95 0.96
CA THR A 47 11.38 16.38 0.73
C THR A 47 10.98 17.08 2.03
N THR A 48 10.18 16.44 2.89
CA THR A 48 9.82 16.99 4.20
C THR A 48 11.04 17.15 5.12
N LEU A 49 11.97 16.19 5.08
CA LEU A 49 13.22 16.26 5.84
C LEU A 49 14.05 17.47 5.40
N ILE A 50 14.28 17.65 4.09
CA ILE A 50 15.03 18.79 3.54
C ILE A 50 14.38 20.13 3.91
N LEU A 51 13.05 20.24 3.77
CA LEU A 51 12.29 21.44 4.15
C LEU A 51 12.36 21.72 5.65
N SER A 52 12.37 20.67 6.49
CA SER A 52 12.45 20.84 7.94
C SER A 52 13.83 21.33 8.40
N ILE A 53 14.91 20.82 7.80
CA ILE A 53 16.30 21.24 8.09
C ILE A 53 16.50 22.71 7.69
N THR A 54 16.12 23.05 6.46
CA THR A 54 16.22 24.44 5.95
C THR A 54 15.32 25.41 6.73
N GLY A 55 14.21 24.93 7.28
CA GLY A 55 13.28 25.72 8.10
C GLY A 55 13.71 25.92 9.56
N LEU A 56 14.78 25.26 10.02
CA LEU A 56 15.23 25.29 11.42
C LEU A 56 16.22 26.41 11.75
N GLN A 57 17.01 26.86 10.76
CA GLN A 57 18.10 27.85 10.93
C GLN A 57 17.64 29.24 11.41
N ASP A 58 16.34 29.56 11.32
CA ASP A 58 15.82 30.93 11.46
C ASP A 58 14.89 31.14 12.69
N ARG A 59 15.00 30.30 13.73
CA ARG A 59 13.99 30.22 14.81
C ARG A 59 14.48 30.73 16.17
N GLN A 60 13.79 31.74 16.70
CA GLN A 60 13.99 32.25 18.07
C GLN A 60 13.08 31.59 19.12
N LYS A 61 11.83 31.20 18.77
CA LYS A 61 10.86 30.65 19.75
C LYS A 61 11.08 29.15 20.01
N MET A 62 11.07 28.74 21.28
CA MET A 62 11.27 27.34 21.70
C MET A 62 10.24 26.37 21.12
N ARG A 63 8.95 26.74 21.04
CA ARG A 63 7.89 25.88 20.47
C ARG A 63 8.15 25.53 19.00
N ASP A 64 8.63 26.49 18.22
CA ASP A 64 8.95 26.27 16.80
C ASP A 64 10.20 25.40 16.62
N LYS A 65 11.19 25.52 17.53
CA LYS A 65 12.36 24.66 17.56
C LYS A 65 11.97 23.21 17.88
N LEU A 66 11.14 23.00 18.90
CA LEU A 66 10.66 21.66 19.28
C LEU A 66 9.91 20.99 18.12
N ARG A 67 8.95 21.68 17.49
CA ARG A 67 8.22 21.16 16.33
C ARG A 67 9.18 20.78 15.19
N GLY A 68 10.16 21.64 14.91
CA GLY A 68 11.16 21.38 13.87
C GLY A 68 11.99 20.13 14.15
N TRP A 69 12.52 19.99 15.37
CA TRP A 69 13.26 18.80 15.79
C TRP A 69 12.42 17.53 15.75
N LEU A 70 11.16 17.59 16.19
CA LEU A 70 10.21 16.48 16.07
C LEU A 70 9.97 16.10 14.61
N THR A 71 9.82 17.08 13.71
CA THR A 71 9.62 16.84 12.27
C THR A 71 10.83 16.13 11.67
N ILE A 72 12.05 16.57 12.01
CA ILE A 72 13.30 15.95 11.56
C ILE A 72 13.38 14.50 12.04
N LEU A 73 13.16 14.27 13.35
CA LEU A 73 13.20 12.93 13.94
C LEU A 73 12.19 11.99 13.28
N LEU A 74 10.98 12.49 13.03
CA LEU A 74 9.89 11.68 12.51
C LEU A 74 10.07 11.36 11.02
N SER A 75 10.52 12.34 10.24
CA SER A 75 10.84 12.15 8.82
C SER A 75 12.06 11.25 8.61
N SER A 76 13.10 11.37 9.44
CA SER A 76 14.26 10.48 9.37
C SER A 76 13.88 9.04 9.71
N LEU A 77 13.11 8.81 10.79
CA LEU A 77 12.64 7.48 11.17
C LEU A 77 11.74 6.86 10.09
N THR A 78 10.85 7.66 9.49
CA THR A 78 9.98 7.21 8.39
C THR A 78 10.79 6.82 7.15
N CYS A 79 11.79 7.63 6.78
CA CYS A 79 12.68 7.33 5.66
C CYS A 79 13.47 6.03 5.88
N ILE A 80 14.06 5.87 7.07
CA ILE A 80 14.80 4.65 7.45
C ILE A 80 13.86 3.44 7.42
N GLY A 81 12.66 3.55 8.00
CA GLY A 81 11.68 2.46 8.01
C GLY A 81 11.26 2.03 6.60
N ILE A 82 10.98 2.98 5.70
CA ILE A 82 10.61 2.67 4.31
C ILE A 82 11.80 2.06 3.56
N MET A 83 13.02 2.57 3.76
CA MET A 83 14.22 1.98 3.16
C MET A 83 14.44 0.55 3.62
N LEU A 84 14.30 0.27 4.92
CA LEU A 84 14.39 -1.10 5.44
C LEU A 84 13.35 -2.02 4.81
N VAL A 85 12.10 -1.57 4.68
CA VAL A 85 11.05 -2.35 4.02
C VAL A 85 11.42 -2.63 2.57
N LEU A 86 11.86 -1.62 1.80
CA LEU A 86 12.25 -1.79 0.40
C LEU A 86 13.43 -2.75 0.24
N SER A 87 14.49 -2.57 1.05
CA SER A 87 15.65 -3.46 1.06
C SER A 87 15.27 -4.88 1.44
N PHE A 88 14.44 -5.05 2.47
CA PHE A 88 13.97 -6.37 2.89
C PHE A 88 13.16 -7.04 1.78
N THR A 89 12.22 -6.34 1.14
CA THR A 89 11.46 -6.90 0.01
C THR A 89 12.35 -7.25 -1.19
N SER A 90 13.41 -6.47 -1.44
CA SER A 90 14.33 -6.72 -2.55
C SER A 90 15.30 -7.87 -2.27
N MET A 91 15.79 -8.01 -1.03
CA MET A 91 16.72 -9.07 -0.63
C MET A 91 16.01 -10.40 -0.43
N PHE A 92 14.80 -10.34 0.13
CA PHE A 92 13.93 -11.49 0.37
C PHE A 92 12.80 -11.54 -0.65
N SER A 93 13.07 -11.27 -1.94
CA SER A 93 12.15 -11.62 -3.05
C SER A 93 12.05 -13.15 -3.23
N ILE A 94 11.95 -13.87 -2.11
CA ILE A 94 11.47 -15.23 -1.93
C ILE A 94 9.94 -15.07 -1.95
N GLY A 95 9.33 -15.08 -3.13
CA GLY A 95 7.97 -14.54 -3.31
C GLY A 95 7.79 -13.65 -4.52
N THR A 96 8.13 -14.07 -5.74
CA THR A 96 7.74 -13.28 -6.91
C THR A 96 6.22 -13.33 -7.08
N GLU A 97 5.56 -12.20 -6.88
CA GLU A 97 4.17 -12.03 -7.34
C GLU A 97 4.21 -11.83 -8.84
N GLU A 98 3.98 -12.91 -9.58
CA GLU A 98 3.98 -12.92 -11.04
C GLU A 98 2.60 -12.56 -11.54
N TYR A 99 2.49 -11.47 -12.29
CA TYR A 99 1.24 -11.09 -12.92
C TYR A 99 0.79 -12.17 -13.91
N ILE A 100 -0.45 -12.66 -13.74
CA ILE A 100 -1.06 -13.66 -14.60
C ILE A 100 -1.89 -12.97 -15.69
N LYS A 101 -2.96 -12.29 -15.28
CA LYS A 101 -3.93 -11.66 -16.19
C LYS A 101 -4.76 -10.59 -15.50
N THR A 102 -5.35 -9.72 -16.31
CA THR A 102 -6.36 -8.75 -15.89
C THR A 102 -7.68 -9.15 -16.51
N VAL A 103 -8.75 -9.13 -15.73
CA VAL A 103 -10.12 -9.34 -16.21
C VAL A 103 -10.97 -8.12 -15.90
N ASN A 104 -11.90 -7.81 -16.80
CA ASN A 104 -12.88 -6.75 -16.61
C ASN A 104 -14.28 -7.35 -16.51
N SER A 105 -15.15 -6.72 -15.73
CA SER A 105 -16.57 -7.04 -15.75
C SER A 105 -17.19 -6.73 -17.12
N PRO A 106 -18.32 -7.35 -17.49
CA PRO A 106 -18.97 -7.12 -18.78
C PRO A 106 -19.27 -5.64 -19.11
N ASN A 107 -19.54 -4.83 -18.09
CA ASN A 107 -19.79 -3.40 -18.19
C ASN A 107 -18.56 -2.52 -17.87
N ASN A 108 -17.38 -3.10 -17.64
CA ASN A 108 -16.15 -2.44 -17.21
C ASN A 108 -16.25 -1.65 -15.89
N SER A 109 -17.22 -1.94 -15.02
CA SER A 109 -17.30 -1.35 -13.67
C SER A 109 -16.20 -1.86 -12.73
N HIS A 110 -15.68 -3.06 -13.01
CA HIS A 110 -14.70 -3.74 -12.16
C HIS A 110 -13.55 -4.25 -13.00
N THR A 111 -12.34 -4.03 -12.50
CA THR A 111 -11.10 -4.57 -13.05
C THR A 111 -10.37 -5.32 -11.95
N ILE A 112 -9.98 -6.56 -12.23
CA ILE A 112 -9.30 -7.44 -11.29
C ILE A 112 -8.00 -7.92 -11.92
N ASP A 113 -6.90 -7.74 -11.19
CA ASP A 113 -5.60 -8.28 -11.54
C ASP A 113 -5.36 -9.56 -10.74
N PHE A 114 -4.88 -10.59 -11.41
CA PHE A 114 -4.46 -11.85 -10.78
C PHE A 114 -2.95 -11.98 -10.80
N TYR A 115 -2.42 -12.48 -9.69
CA TYR A 115 -0.99 -12.72 -9.48
C TYR A 115 -0.80 -14.13 -8.95
N HIS A 116 0.19 -14.84 -9.48
CA HIS A 116 0.72 -16.06 -8.87
C HIS A 116 1.73 -15.62 -7.81
N PHE A 117 1.68 -16.21 -6.62
CA PHE A 117 2.70 -16.00 -5.59
C PHE A 117 3.37 -17.33 -5.25
N ASP A 118 4.67 -17.31 -5.00
CA ASP A 118 5.43 -18.47 -4.54
C ASP A 118 6.46 -18.04 -3.49
N ALA A 119 6.18 -18.34 -2.22
CA ALA A 119 7.06 -18.01 -1.10
C ALA A 119 8.30 -18.94 -0.98
N GLY A 120 8.64 -19.68 -2.03
CA GLY A 120 9.87 -20.46 -2.17
C GLY A 120 9.86 -21.78 -1.39
N ALA A 121 11.05 -22.37 -1.19
CA ALA A 121 11.24 -23.76 -0.78
C ALA A 121 10.53 -24.21 0.53
N ALA A 122 10.18 -23.29 1.41
CA ALA A 122 9.45 -23.57 2.65
C ALA A 122 8.14 -22.77 2.77
N GLY A 123 7.73 -22.09 1.69
CA GLY A 123 6.58 -21.21 1.64
C GLY A 123 5.42 -21.80 0.86
N SER A 124 4.24 -21.21 1.04
CA SER A 124 3.06 -21.51 0.23
C SER A 124 3.17 -20.85 -1.15
N PHE A 125 2.59 -21.49 -2.16
CA PHE A 125 2.34 -20.89 -3.45
C PHE A 125 0.84 -20.83 -3.73
N GLY A 126 0.42 -20.05 -4.71
CA GLY A 126 -0.99 -19.91 -5.03
C GLY A 126 -1.32 -18.69 -5.87
N ILE A 127 -2.58 -18.28 -5.80
CA ILE A 127 -3.12 -17.18 -6.61
C ILE A 127 -3.74 -16.12 -5.72
N ARG A 128 -3.48 -14.86 -6.05
CA ARG A 128 -4.10 -13.69 -5.43
C ARG A 128 -4.84 -12.86 -6.47
N GLY A 129 -6.05 -12.43 -6.12
CA GLY A 129 -6.84 -11.47 -6.90
C GLY A 129 -6.93 -10.12 -6.20
N GLU A 130 -6.55 -9.06 -6.90
CA GLU A 130 -6.64 -7.68 -6.45
C GLU A 130 -7.59 -6.87 -7.35
N ARG A 131 -8.65 -6.32 -6.77
CA ARG A 131 -9.53 -5.37 -7.44
C ARG A 131 -8.86 -4.00 -7.53
N LYS A 132 -8.77 -3.45 -8.74
CA LYS A 132 -8.32 -2.08 -8.99
C LYS A 132 -9.40 -1.07 -8.62
N GLY A 133 -8.99 -0.04 -7.89
CA GLY A 133 -9.76 1.17 -7.64
C GLY A 133 -9.13 2.40 -8.31
N PRO A 134 -9.62 3.60 -7.99
CA PRO A 134 -9.06 4.84 -8.51
C PRO A 134 -7.60 5.08 -8.09
N LEU A 135 -6.79 5.63 -8.98
CA LEU A 135 -5.36 5.93 -8.76
C LEU A 135 -4.55 4.71 -8.26
N TRP A 136 -4.19 4.68 -6.99
CA TRP A 136 -3.37 3.65 -6.33
C TRP A 136 -4.21 2.71 -5.45
N PHE A 137 -5.54 2.82 -5.53
CA PHE A 137 -6.41 2.10 -4.64
C PHE A 137 -6.49 0.65 -5.09
N LYS A 138 -6.31 -0.27 -4.15
CA LYS A 138 -6.38 -1.70 -4.41
C LYS A 138 -7.13 -2.39 -3.29
N LYS A 139 -7.92 -3.40 -3.61
CA LYS A 139 -8.52 -4.28 -2.61
C LYS A 139 -8.19 -5.72 -2.92
N ARG A 140 -7.56 -6.39 -1.97
CA ARG A 140 -7.37 -7.84 -2.00
C ARG A 140 -8.71 -8.51 -1.77
N MET A 141 -9.12 -9.37 -2.69
CA MET A 141 -10.44 -10.01 -2.65
C MET A 141 -10.39 -11.53 -2.76
N TYR A 142 -9.31 -12.08 -3.29
CA TYR A 142 -9.16 -13.51 -3.48
C TYR A 142 -7.73 -13.92 -3.13
N TYR A 143 -7.61 -15.02 -2.40
CA TYR A 143 -6.35 -15.66 -2.05
C TYR A 143 -6.60 -17.16 -1.96
N GLU A 144 -5.88 -17.96 -2.72
CA GLU A 144 -5.99 -19.40 -2.67
C GLU A 144 -4.61 -20.03 -2.76
N GLU A 145 -4.33 -20.98 -1.87
CA GLU A 145 -3.05 -21.67 -1.77
C GLU A 145 -3.09 -23.01 -2.52
N ASN A 146 -1.93 -23.46 -2.98
CA ASN A 146 -1.74 -24.73 -3.70
C ASN A 146 -2.48 -24.81 -5.04
N VAL A 147 -2.66 -23.67 -5.72
CA VAL A 147 -3.28 -23.58 -7.04
C VAL A 147 -2.37 -22.85 -8.01
N GLU A 148 -2.14 -23.43 -9.19
CA GLU A 148 -1.25 -22.89 -10.21
C GLU A 148 -1.98 -22.04 -11.26
N GLN A 149 -3.26 -22.34 -11.52
CA GLN A 149 -4.04 -21.74 -12.61
C GLN A 149 -5.30 -21.04 -12.09
N VAL A 150 -5.68 -19.96 -12.77
CA VAL A 150 -6.87 -19.19 -12.43
C VAL A 150 -7.87 -19.23 -13.58
N GLU A 151 -9.01 -19.85 -13.33
CA GLU A 151 -10.20 -19.83 -14.15
C GLU A 151 -11.16 -18.77 -13.63
N VAL A 152 -11.68 -17.96 -14.54
CA VAL A 152 -12.50 -16.81 -14.17
C VAL A 152 -13.71 -16.74 -15.09
N GLU A 153 -14.89 -16.71 -14.49
CA GLU A 153 -16.15 -16.53 -15.19
C GLU A 153 -16.96 -15.40 -14.53
N TRP A 154 -17.51 -14.50 -15.34
CA TRP A 154 -18.43 -13.47 -14.87
C TRP A 154 -19.87 -13.96 -15.04
N LEU A 155 -20.59 -14.10 -13.92
CA LEU A 155 -22.03 -14.44 -13.92
C LEU A 155 -22.93 -13.21 -14.08
N GLY A 156 -22.33 -12.02 -14.09
CA GLY A 156 -23.01 -10.74 -14.24
C GLY A 156 -22.00 -9.59 -14.11
N ASN A 157 -22.50 -8.37 -13.88
CA ASN A 157 -21.64 -7.19 -13.74
C ASN A 157 -20.82 -7.19 -12.43
N ASP A 158 -21.41 -7.69 -11.34
CA ASP A 158 -20.83 -7.61 -9.99
C ASP A 158 -20.56 -9.00 -9.37
N ARG A 159 -20.85 -10.08 -10.11
CA ARG A 159 -20.70 -11.47 -9.64
C ARG A 159 -19.69 -12.21 -10.48
N ILE A 160 -18.71 -12.81 -9.81
CA ILE A 160 -17.59 -13.49 -10.45
C ILE A 160 -17.38 -14.85 -9.78
N VAL A 161 -16.99 -15.84 -10.59
CA VAL A 161 -16.52 -17.15 -10.14
C VAL A 161 -15.03 -17.23 -10.43
N ILE A 162 -14.25 -17.59 -9.42
CA ILE A 162 -12.80 -17.75 -9.51
C ILE A 162 -12.47 -19.14 -8.95
N ASN A 163 -11.99 -20.06 -9.78
CA ASN A 163 -11.70 -21.45 -9.38
C ASN A 163 -12.82 -22.06 -8.49
N ASP A 164 -14.05 -22.05 -8.98
CA ASP A 164 -15.26 -22.53 -8.28
C ASP A 164 -15.74 -21.68 -7.07
N HIS A 165 -15.05 -20.59 -6.73
CA HIS A 165 -15.47 -19.68 -5.66
C HIS A 165 -16.34 -18.53 -6.20
N HIS A 166 -17.60 -18.50 -5.76
CA HIS A 166 -18.53 -17.40 -6.06
C HIS A 166 -18.27 -16.20 -5.15
N LEU A 167 -18.04 -15.03 -5.75
CA LEU A 167 -17.85 -13.77 -5.06
C LEU A 167 -18.84 -12.72 -5.57
N ASN A 168 -19.51 -12.02 -4.64
CA ASN A 168 -20.30 -10.85 -4.94
C ASN A 168 -19.53 -9.56 -4.60
N LEU A 169 -19.12 -8.83 -5.64
CA LEU A 169 -18.32 -7.61 -5.53
C LEU A 169 -19.12 -6.41 -5.01
N SER A 170 -20.46 -6.44 -5.08
CA SER A 170 -21.32 -5.41 -4.46
C SER A 170 -21.39 -5.56 -2.94
N GLU A 171 -21.34 -6.80 -2.45
CA GLU A 171 -21.36 -7.14 -1.03
C GLU A 171 -19.97 -7.12 -0.38
N HIS A 172 -18.95 -6.75 -1.16
CA HIS A 172 -17.56 -6.66 -0.71
C HIS A 172 -16.95 -8.00 -0.29
N ASP A 173 -17.46 -9.11 -0.83
CA ASP A 173 -17.02 -10.46 -0.53
C ASP A 173 -15.51 -10.64 -0.75
N THR A 174 -14.92 -11.51 0.07
CA THR A 174 -13.53 -11.92 -0.04
C THR A 174 -13.39 -13.42 0.22
N TYR A 175 -12.48 -14.08 -0.48
CA TYR A 175 -12.13 -15.48 -0.29
C TYR A 175 -10.67 -15.65 0.17
N GLY A 176 -10.40 -16.66 1.00
CA GLY A 176 -9.07 -16.98 1.53
C GLY A 176 -8.54 -16.07 2.63
N TYR A 177 -9.17 -14.93 2.86
CA TYR A 177 -8.81 -14.02 3.94
C TYR A 177 -9.61 -14.33 5.21
N ARG A 178 -8.89 -14.52 6.31
CA ARG A 178 -9.49 -14.76 7.63
C ARG A 178 -10.17 -13.47 8.13
N LYS A 179 -11.43 -13.58 8.57
CA LYS A 179 -12.20 -12.48 9.17
C LYS A 179 -11.76 -12.21 10.61
#